data_AF-A0A537R5T0-F1
#
_entry.id   AF-A0A537R5T0-F1
#
_cell.length_a   1.000
_cell.length_b   1.000
_cell.length_c   1.000
_cell.angle_alpha   90.00
_cell.angle_beta   90.00
_cell.angle_gamma   90.00
#
_symmetry.space_group_name_H-M   'P 1'
#
loop_
_entity.id
_entity.type
_entity.pdbx_description
1 polymer ?
#
loop_
_entity_poly.entity_id
_entity_poly.type
_entity_poly.pdbx_seq_one_letter_code
_entity_poly.pdbx_strand_id
1 'polypeptide(L)'
;MGLKLAWIKLPTLRFRGKVMLGFTVVLVISTVSMGFAYLGFERVSTGVATYRNSVWEADLARNIDRELISYQMLARYYVVTGKEVDATATLAIETSLKDGITQSMKGTTNPARLEQVTRLGREFQIFNKIFADILKVKRESSLLVQNQLARGANMLRYKLDDLPSNANETELQVIQFGAKKVIEQFQAVTALANTFVVNSDQTVAASAMARLKFVENALQAISSSDEKILQGLKDATALLEDYRQALSKLVESSKSVDELVLEMN
;
A
#
# COMPACT_ATOMS: atom_id res chain seq x y z
N MET A 1 69.41 -42.13 -3.95
CA MET A 1 70.29 -41.01 -3.55
C MET A 1 69.86 -40.59 -2.15
N GLY A 2 70.52 -41.12 -1.11
CA GLY A 2 70.06 -41.04 0.28
C GLY A 2 70.62 -39.82 1.01
N LEU A 3 69.73 -39.00 1.58
CA LEU A 3 70.10 -37.83 2.38
C LEU A 3 70.70 -38.31 3.72
N LYS A 4 71.99 -38.05 3.95
CA LYS A 4 72.66 -38.29 5.23
C LYS A 4 72.13 -37.31 6.28
N LEU A 5 71.46 -37.83 7.31
CA LEU A 5 71.10 -37.06 8.50
C LEU A 5 72.39 -36.75 9.29
N ALA A 6 72.78 -35.48 9.33
CA ALA A 6 73.87 -35.01 10.18
C ALA A 6 73.46 -35.17 11.66
N TRP A 7 74.13 -36.07 12.37
CA TRP A 7 73.99 -36.22 13.82
C TRP A 7 74.69 -35.04 14.52
N ILE A 8 73.87 -34.16 15.10
CA ILE A 8 74.32 -33.03 15.91
C ILE A 8 74.94 -33.59 17.21
N LYS A 9 76.25 -33.40 17.40
CA LYS A 9 76.93 -33.74 18.66
C LYS A 9 76.53 -32.74 19.74
N LEU A 10 75.72 -33.19 20.71
CA LEU A 10 75.33 -32.38 21.86
C LEU A 10 76.48 -32.27 22.89
N PRO A 11 76.73 -31.09 23.48
CA PRO A 11 77.76 -30.90 24.50
C PRO A 11 77.50 -31.77 25.74
N THR A 12 78.57 -32.26 26.39
CA THR A 12 78.50 -33.12 27.59
C THR A 12 78.05 -32.31 28.82
N LEU A 13 76.74 -32.07 28.92
CA LEU A 13 76.10 -31.44 30.06
C LEU A 13 75.89 -32.45 31.21
N ARG A 14 76.08 -32.01 32.47
CA ARG A 14 75.73 -32.79 33.68
C ARG A 14 74.24 -33.14 33.66
N PHE A 15 73.81 -34.21 34.34
CA PHE A 15 72.43 -34.75 34.30
C PHE A 15 71.33 -33.67 34.38
N ARG A 16 71.48 -32.68 35.28
CA ARG A 16 70.56 -31.53 35.42
C ARG A 16 70.46 -30.66 34.16
N GLY A 17 71.55 -30.46 33.43
CA GLY A 17 71.57 -29.70 32.17
C GLY A 17 70.88 -30.42 31.02
N LYS A 18 70.94 -31.76 30.96
CA LYS A 18 70.20 -32.56 29.98
C LYS A 18 68.68 -32.50 30.22
N VAL A 19 68.26 -32.55 31.48
CA VAL A 19 66.85 -32.41 31.87
C VAL A 19 66.32 -31.00 31.57
N MET A 20 67.08 -29.96 31.93
CA MET A 20 66.72 -28.57 31.60
C MET A 20 66.61 -28.34 30.10
N LEU A 21 67.55 -28.88 29.30
CA LEU A 21 67.52 -28.73 27.85
C LEU A 21 66.31 -29.43 27.21
N GLY A 22 65.96 -30.63 27.69
CA GLY A 22 64.72 -31.30 27.29
C GLY A 22 63.48 -30.47 27.63
N PHE A 23 63.44 -29.88 28.83
CA PHE A 23 62.33 -29.02 29.26
C PHE A 23 62.24 -27.73 28.44
N THR A 24 63.35 -27.08 28.12
CA THR A 24 63.39 -25.89 27.26
C THR A 24 62.89 -26.19 25.84
N VAL A 25 63.28 -27.33 25.26
CA VAL A 25 62.80 -27.73 23.93
C VAL A 25 61.28 -27.96 23.94
N VAL A 26 60.75 -28.63 24.97
CA VAL A 26 59.31 -28.83 25.14
C VAL A 26 58.57 -27.50 25.30
N LEU A 27 59.12 -26.57 26.09
CA LEU A 27 58.55 -25.23 26.26
C LEU A 27 58.53 -24.44 24.95
N VAL A 28 59.62 -24.45 24.18
CA VAL A 28 59.70 -23.77 22.88
C VAL A 28 58.67 -24.35 21.90
N ILE A 29 58.55 -25.67 21.81
CA ILE A 29 57.55 -26.33 20.96
C ILE A 29 56.13 -25.96 21.43
N SER A 30 55.89 -25.90 22.74
CA SER A 30 54.60 -25.51 23.32
C SER A 30 54.24 -24.06 22.98
N THR A 31 55.17 -23.11 23.14
CA THR A 31 54.96 -21.69 22.80
C THR A 31 54.71 -21.49 21.30
N VAL A 32 55.46 -22.18 20.44
CA VAL A 32 55.24 -22.15 18.98
C VAL A 32 53.88 -22.76 18.62
N SER A 33 53.48 -23.86 19.25
CA SER A 33 52.16 -24.48 19.02
C SER A 33 51.01 -23.59 19.48
N MET A 34 51.18 -22.87 20.58
CA MET A 34 50.21 -21.90 21.09
C MET A 34 50.10 -20.68 20.15
N GLY A 35 51.21 -20.23 19.56
CA GLY A 35 51.22 -19.19 18.53
C GLY A 35 50.49 -19.61 17.25
N PHE A 36 50.71 -20.84 16.77
CA PHE A 36 49.96 -21.38 15.62
C PHE A 36 48.47 -21.58 15.94
N ALA A 37 48.13 -21.99 17.16
CA ALA A 37 46.74 -22.11 17.60
C ALA A 37 46.03 -20.74 17.66
N TYR A 38 46.72 -19.67 18.07
CA TYR A 38 46.18 -18.31 18.07
C TYR A 38 45.86 -17.81 16.65
N LEU A 39 46.79 -17.99 15.71
CA LEU A 39 46.57 -17.62 14.30
C LEU A 39 45.47 -18.49 13.64
N GLY A 40 45.38 -19.77 14.03
CA GLY A 40 44.29 -20.64 13.60
C GLY A 40 42.92 -20.22 14.15
N PHE A 41 42.87 -19.83 15.42
CA PHE A 41 41.67 -19.31 16.07
C PHE A 41 41.19 -18.01 15.44
N GLU A 42 42.08 -17.09 15.08
CA GLU A 42 41.74 -15.82 14.42
C GLU A 42 41.17 -16.02 13.01
N ARG A 43 41.70 -17.01 12.26
CA ARG A 43 41.12 -17.40 10.96
C ARG A 43 39.76 -18.06 11.11
N VAL A 44 39.57 -18.94 12.10
CA VAL A 44 38.29 -19.60 12.37
C VAL A 44 37.26 -18.61 12.90
N SER A 45 37.64 -17.68 13.79
CA SER A 45 36.74 -16.65 14.33
C SER A 45 36.31 -15.67 13.25
N THR A 46 37.22 -15.26 12.36
CA THR A 46 36.89 -14.46 11.18
C THR A 46 35.95 -15.22 10.26
N GLY A 47 36.24 -16.50 9.94
CA GLY A 47 35.38 -17.33 9.09
C GLY A 47 33.98 -17.57 9.68
N VAL A 48 33.87 -17.77 10.99
CA VAL A 48 32.59 -17.91 11.70
C VAL A 48 31.82 -16.59 11.75
N ALA A 49 32.51 -15.45 11.93
CA ALA A 49 31.89 -14.13 11.85
C ALA A 49 31.38 -13.82 10.44
N THR A 50 32.17 -14.11 9.40
CA THR A 50 31.75 -13.98 8.00
C THR A 50 30.57 -14.91 7.68
N TYR A 51 30.58 -16.15 8.17
CA TYR A 51 29.46 -17.09 8.01
C TYR A 51 28.19 -16.59 8.71
N ARG A 52 28.28 -16.18 9.98
CA ARG A 52 27.15 -15.64 10.74
C ARG A 52 26.57 -14.40 10.08
N ASN A 53 27.41 -13.48 9.60
CA ASN A 53 26.97 -12.31 8.85
C ASN A 53 26.30 -12.72 7.53
N SER A 54 26.83 -13.73 6.83
CA SER A 54 26.24 -14.22 5.57
C SER A 54 24.88 -14.89 5.77
N VAL A 55 24.71 -15.67 6.85
CA VAL A 55 23.43 -16.28 7.21
C VAL A 55 22.41 -15.21 7.60
N TRP A 56 22.84 -14.24 8.42
CA TRP A 56 22.00 -13.12 8.82
C TRP A 56 21.56 -12.25 7.63
N GLU A 57 22.48 -11.93 6.71
CA GLU A 57 22.17 -11.23 5.46
C GLU A 57 21.19 -12.05 4.59
N ALA A 58 21.37 -13.37 4.49
CA ALA A 58 20.50 -14.25 3.69
C ALA A 58 19.09 -14.38 4.27
N ASP A 59 18.95 -14.53 5.59
CA ASP A 59 17.65 -14.58 6.27
C ASP A 59 16.90 -13.27 6.09
N LEU A 60 17.61 -12.15 6.19
CA LEU A 60 17.04 -10.83 6.04
C LEU A 60 16.62 -10.53 4.59
N ALA A 61 17.43 -10.94 3.61
CA ALA A 61 17.06 -10.88 2.19
C ALA A 61 15.81 -11.72 1.89
N ARG A 62 15.72 -12.94 2.45
CA ARG A 62 14.54 -13.80 2.29
C ARG A 62 13.28 -13.20 2.90
N ASN A 63 13.38 -12.57 4.06
CA ASN A 63 12.26 -11.90 4.70
C ASN A 63 11.78 -10.69 3.87
N ILE A 64 12.71 -9.86 3.40
CA ILE A 64 12.40 -8.72 2.52
C ILE A 64 11.70 -9.18 1.25
N ASP A 65 12.18 -10.24 0.60
CA ASP A 65 11.56 -10.77 -0.63
C ASP A 65 10.11 -11.21 -0.38
N ARG A 66 9.87 -11.97 0.69
CA ARG A 66 8.53 -12.40 1.10
C ARG A 66 7.62 -11.20 1.40
N GLU A 67 8.11 -10.22 2.15
CA GLU A 67 7.35 -9.03 2.52
C GLU A 67 7.06 -8.14 1.32
N LEU A 68 7.99 -8.00 0.38
CA LEU A 68 7.80 -7.25 -0.86
C LEU A 68 6.67 -7.84 -1.70
N ILE A 69 6.69 -9.15 -1.93
CA ILE A 69 5.61 -9.86 -2.66
C ILE A 69 4.28 -9.66 -1.93
N SER A 70 4.29 -9.79 -0.60
CA SER A 70 3.08 -9.66 0.21
C SER A 70 2.53 -8.22 0.15
N TYR A 71 3.41 -7.22 0.21
CA TYR A 71 3.06 -5.82 0.11
C TYR A 71 2.44 -5.48 -1.24
N GLN A 72 3.06 -5.92 -2.34
CA GLN A 72 2.54 -5.71 -3.69
C GLN A 72 1.16 -6.36 -3.88
N MET A 73 0.98 -7.59 -3.39
CA MET A 73 -0.32 -8.27 -3.48
C MET A 73 -1.39 -7.57 -2.64
N LEU A 74 -1.07 -7.19 -1.39
CA LEU A 74 -2.03 -6.53 -0.50
C LEU A 74 -2.39 -5.12 -1.00
N ALA A 75 -1.42 -4.37 -1.52
CA ALA A 75 -1.67 -3.07 -2.14
C ALA A 75 -2.63 -3.19 -3.32
N ARG A 76 -2.39 -4.14 -4.25
CA ARG A 76 -3.29 -4.43 -5.38
C ARG A 76 -4.65 -4.92 -4.91
N TYR A 77 -4.70 -5.74 -3.88
CA TYR A 77 -5.96 -6.22 -3.31
C TYR A 77 -6.77 -5.07 -2.70
N TYR A 78 -6.13 -4.16 -1.95
CA TYR A 78 -6.75 -2.94 -1.46
C TYR A 78 -7.24 -2.03 -2.58
N VAL A 79 -6.51 -1.90 -3.68
CA VAL A 79 -6.98 -1.15 -4.87
C VAL A 79 -8.32 -1.69 -5.36
N VAL A 80 -8.49 -3.01 -5.38
CA VAL A 80 -9.74 -3.64 -5.82
C VAL A 80 -10.84 -3.50 -4.77
N THR A 81 -10.55 -3.72 -3.49
CA THR A 81 -11.58 -3.82 -2.45
C THR A 81 -11.96 -2.47 -1.86
N GLY A 82 -10.99 -1.55 -1.72
CA GLY A 82 -11.11 -0.28 -1.00
C GLY A 82 -11.46 -0.40 0.48
N LYS A 83 -11.38 -1.59 1.08
CA LYS A 83 -11.79 -1.82 2.48
C LYS A 83 -10.69 -1.41 3.45
N GLU A 84 -11.07 -0.77 4.56
CA GLU A 84 -10.12 -0.34 5.60
C GLU A 84 -9.36 -1.49 6.28
N VAL A 85 -9.95 -2.70 6.33
CA VAL A 85 -9.24 -3.88 6.83
C VAL A 85 -8.05 -4.26 5.93
N ASP A 86 -8.21 -4.13 4.62
CA ASP A 86 -7.16 -4.44 3.65
C ASP A 86 -6.09 -3.34 3.63
N ALA A 87 -6.49 -2.07 3.80
CA ALA A 87 -5.57 -0.96 4.04
C ALA A 87 -4.70 -1.22 5.28
N THR A 88 -5.32 -1.60 6.40
CA THR A 88 -4.60 -1.86 7.66
C THR A 88 -3.59 -2.99 7.51
N ALA A 89 -3.98 -4.09 6.85
CA ALA A 89 -3.06 -5.19 6.54
C ALA A 89 -1.89 -4.74 5.66
N THR A 90 -2.17 -3.90 4.66
CA THR A 90 -1.14 -3.37 3.75
C THR A 90 -0.14 -2.47 4.48
N LEU A 91 -0.62 -1.54 5.32
CA LEU A 91 0.20 -0.62 6.12
C LEU A 91 1.08 -1.37 7.15
N ALA A 92 0.59 -2.48 7.70
CA ALA A 92 1.36 -3.32 8.61
C ALA A 92 2.56 -3.96 7.90
N ILE A 93 2.34 -4.53 6.70
CA ILE A 93 3.42 -5.11 5.89
C ILE A 93 4.36 -4.03 5.35
N GLU A 94 3.86 -2.84 4.97
CA GLU A 94 4.68 -1.68 4.61
C GLU A 94 5.70 -1.36 5.71
N THR A 95 5.24 -1.31 6.96
CA THR A 95 6.09 -1.00 8.12
C THR A 95 7.15 -2.08 8.31
N SER A 96 6.76 -3.36 8.25
CA SER A 96 7.69 -4.49 8.37
C SER A 96 8.75 -4.47 7.28
N LEU A 97 8.34 -4.25 6.03
CA LEU A 97 9.23 -4.19 4.87
C LEU A 97 10.22 -3.01 4.97
N LYS A 98 9.74 -1.84 5.41
CA LYS A 98 10.59 -0.68 5.65
C LYS A 98 11.65 -0.95 6.71
N ASP A 99 11.28 -1.60 7.80
CA ASP A 99 12.20 -1.97 8.87
C ASP A 99 13.21 -3.01 8.40
N GLY A 100 12.77 -4.02 7.66
CA GLY A 100 13.63 -5.02 7.03
C GLY A 100 14.67 -4.40 6.09
N ILE A 101 14.24 -3.52 5.17
CA ILE A 101 15.15 -2.79 4.27
C ILE A 101 16.15 -1.93 5.07
N THR A 102 15.67 -1.20 6.08
CA THR A 102 16.53 -0.35 6.91
C THR A 102 17.58 -1.16 7.68
N GLN A 103 17.18 -2.32 8.21
CA GLN A 103 18.09 -3.23 8.89
C GLN A 103 19.11 -3.83 7.91
N SER A 104 18.69 -4.17 6.69
CA SER A 104 19.57 -4.62 5.61
C SER A 104 20.65 -3.59 5.29
N MET A 105 20.27 -2.32 5.13
CA MET A 105 21.19 -1.23 4.83
C MET A 105 22.25 -1.05 5.94
N LYS A 106 21.84 -1.21 7.21
CA LYS A 106 22.75 -1.03 8.35
C LYS A 106 23.75 -2.17 8.51
N GLY A 107 23.34 -3.42 8.23
CA GLY A 107 24.20 -4.57 8.44
C GLY A 107 24.98 -5.03 7.21
N THR A 108 24.66 -4.53 6.01
CA THR A 108 25.40 -4.86 4.79
C THR A 108 26.73 -4.12 4.75
N THR A 109 27.83 -4.87 4.74
CA THR A 109 29.19 -4.30 4.68
C THR A 109 29.80 -4.33 3.28
N ASN A 110 29.29 -5.20 2.40
CA ASN A 110 29.74 -5.29 1.01
C ASN A 110 29.20 -4.08 0.20
N PRO A 111 30.07 -3.26 -0.42
CA PRO A 111 29.63 -2.05 -1.12
C PRO A 111 28.64 -2.29 -2.27
N ALA A 112 28.83 -3.35 -3.06
CA ALA A 112 27.94 -3.67 -4.18
C ALA A 112 26.55 -4.12 -3.70
N ARG A 113 26.49 -4.91 -2.63
CA ARG A 113 25.20 -5.29 -2.01
C ARG A 113 24.52 -4.10 -1.36
N LEU A 114 25.28 -3.23 -0.69
CA LEU A 114 24.74 -2.03 -0.07
C LEU A 114 24.08 -1.11 -1.11
N GLU A 115 24.68 -0.97 -2.29
CA GLU A 115 24.09 -0.24 -3.41
C GLU A 115 22.76 -0.85 -3.86
N GLN A 116 22.69 -2.18 -3.99
CA GLN A 116 21.45 -2.89 -4.36
C GLN A 116 20.33 -2.66 -3.34
N VAL A 117 20.63 -2.81 -2.04
CA VAL A 117 19.65 -2.57 -0.97
C VAL A 117 19.22 -1.11 -0.91
N THR A 118 20.15 -0.17 -1.14
CA THR A 118 19.83 1.27 -1.22
C THR A 118 18.90 1.56 -2.39
N ARG A 119 19.13 0.93 -3.54
CA ARG A 119 18.24 1.03 -4.70
C ARG A 119 16.85 0.46 -4.39
N LEU A 120 16.77 -0.72 -3.78
CA LEU A 120 15.51 -1.31 -3.32
C LEU A 120 14.77 -0.36 -2.38
N GLY A 121 15.47 0.27 -1.43
CA GLY A 121 14.89 1.27 -0.53
C GLY A 121 14.28 2.45 -1.28
N ARG A 122 14.93 2.94 -2.35
CA ARG A 122 14.37 4.02 -3.20
C ARG A 122 13.12 3.56 -3.95
N GLU A 123 13.15 2.38 -4.57
CA GLU A 123 12.00 1.82 -5.30
C GLU A 123 10.82 1.57 -4.36
N PHE A 124 11.08 1.06 -3.16
CA PHE A 124 10.08 0.92 -2.09
C PHE A 124 9.45 2.27 -1.71
N GLN A 125 10.25 3.34 -1.55
CA GLN A 125 9.70 4.66 -1.23
C GLN A 125 8.81 5.22 -2.35
N ILE A 126 9.18 5.00 -3.61
CA ILE A 126 8.36 5.42 -4.77
C ILE A 126 7.03 4.67 -4.75
N PHE A 127 7.07 3.34 -4.67
CA PHE A 127 5.86 2.52 -4.59
C PHE A 127 4.98 2.93 -3.41
N ASN A 128 5.59 3.13 -2.23
CA ASN A 128 4.85 3.48 -1.03
C ASN A 128 4.16 4.83 -1.13
N LYS A 129 4.80 5.81 -1.77
CA LYS A 129 4.18 7.11 -2.03
C LYS A 129 2.94 6.95 -2.91
N ILE A 130 3.04 6.19 -4.00
CA ILE A 130 1.90 5.91 -4.90
C ILE A 130 0.76 5.22 -4.13
N PHE A 131 1.09 4.21 -3.32
CA PHE A 131 0.09 3.53 -2.49
C PHE A 131 -0.59 4.48 -1.50
N ALA A 132 0.17 5.36 -0.84
CA ALA A 132 -0.38 6.37 0.07
C ALA A 132 -1.32 7.35 -0.65
N ASP A 133 -1.00 7.73 -1.89
CA ASP A 133 -1.87 8.57 -2.72
C ASP A 133 -3.17 7.82 -3.10
N ILE A 134 -3.11 6.54 -3.47
CA ILE A 134 -4.29 5.69 -3.72
C ILE A 134 -5.17 5.59 -2.46
N LEU A 135 -4.55 5.33 -1.30
CA LEU A 135 -5.23 5.24 0.00
C LEU A 135 -6.00 6.53 0.31
N LYS A 136 -5.38 7.68 0.06
CA LYS A 136 -6.00 8.99 0.25
C LYS A 136 -7.21 9.16 -0.66
N VAL A 137 -7.05 8.95 -1.97
CA VAL A 137 -8.13 9.13 -2.96
C VAL A 137 -9.31 8.20 -2.64
N LYS A 138 -9.07 6.94 -2.29
CA LYS A 138 -10.15 6.01 -1.93
C LYS A 138 -10.89 6.39 -0.64
N ARG A 139 -10.17 6.86 0.39
CA ARG A 139 -10.81 7.34 1.63
C ARG A 139 -11.66 8.58 1.40
N GLU A 140 -11.14 9.54 0.66
CA GLU A 140 -11.88 10.74 0.26
C GLU A 140 -13.13 10.37 -0.57
N SER A 141 -13.00 9.41 -1.49
CA SER A 141 -14.13 8.88 -2.27
C SER A 141 -15.18 8.20 -1.40
N SER A 142 -14.79 7.41 -0.40
CA SER A 142 -15.72 6.79 0.55
C SER A 142 -16.50 7.85 1.34
N LEU A 143 -15.83 8.91 1.80
CA LEU A 143 -16.51 10.04 2.46
C LEU A 143 -17.45 10.76 1.52
N LEU A 144 -17.08 10.93 0.25
CA LEU A 144 -17.90 11.57 -0.77
C LEU A 144 -19.19 10.77 -1.05
N VAL A 145 -19.09 9.44 -1.15
CA VAL A 145 -20.24 8.54 -1.28
C VAL A 145 -21.20 8.68 -0.10
N GLN A 146 -20.68 8.63 1.13
CA GLN A 146 -21.49 8.66 2.34
C GLN A 146 -22.13 10.04 2.59
N ASN A 147 -21.34 11.11 2.49
CA ASN A 147 -21.75 12.44 2.93
C ASN A 147 -22.48 13.25 1.87
N GLN A 148 -22.20 13.01 0.59
CA GLN A 148 -22.76 13.79 -0.50
C GLN A 148 -23.66 12.94 -1.39
N LEU A 149 -23.17 11.83 -1.94
CA LEU A 149 -23.93 11.06 -2.92
C LEU A 149 -25.20 10.41 -2.31
N ALA A 150 -25.04 9.61 -1.26
CA ALA A 150 -26.16 8.93 -0.60
C ALA A 150 -27.11 9.91 0.08
N ARG A 151 -26.56 10.92 0.75
CA ARG A 151 -27.35 11.97 1.41
C ARG A 151 -28.12 12.82 0.39
N GLY A 152 -27.46 13.29 -0.66
CA GLY A 152 -28.06 14.08 -1.74
C GLY A 152 -29.18 13.33 -2.45
N ALA A 153 -29.00 12.02 -2.71
CA ALA A 153 -30.05 11.19 -3.28
C ALA A 153 -31.31 11.15 -2.40
N ASN A 154 -31.13 10.95 -1.09
CA ASN A 154 -32.25 10.92 -0.14
C ASN A 154 -32.94 12.27 -0.03
N MET A 155 -32.17 13.36 0.07
CA MET A 155 -32.70 14.72 0.14
C MET A 155 -33.49 15.10 -1.12
N LEU A 156 -32.96 14.77 -2.31
CA LEU A 156 -33.66 15.02 -3.57
C LEU A 156 -34.97 14.22 -3.63
N ARG A 157 -34.94 12.92 -3.30
CA ARG A 157 -36.16 12.10 -3.29
C ARG A 157 -37.20 12.66 -2.33
N TYR A 158 -36.80 13.02 -1.11
CA TYR A 158 -37.70 13.63 -0.12
C TYR A 158 -38.30 14.94 -0.63
N LYS A 159 -37.48 15.82 -1.21
CA LYS A 159 -37.96 17.10 -1.76
C LYS A 159 -38.98 16.88 -2.89
N LEU A 160 -38.73 15.93 -3.78
CA LEU A 160 -39.66 15.58 -4.86
C LEU A 160 -40.96 14.96 -4.33
N ASP A 161 -40.87 14.08 -3.33
CA ASP A 161 -42.03 13.47 -2.67
C ASP A 161 -42.90 14.53 -1.94
N ASP A 162 -42.30 15.63 -1.46
CA ASP A 162 -42.99 16.72 -0.77
C ASP A 162 -43.59 17.79 -1.71
N LEU A 163 -43.20 17.83 -2.99
CA LEU A 163 -43.76 18.81 -3.95
C LEU A 163 -45.30 18.81 -3.99
N PRO A 164 -46.00 17.65 -4.05
CA PRO A 164 -47.46 17.63 -4.10
C PRO A 164 -48.14 18.16 -2.83
N SER A 165 -47.49 18.06 -1.66
CA SER A 165 -48.01 18.58 -0.38
C SER A 165 -48.24 20.09 -0.40
N ASN A 166 -47.52 20.80 -1.28
CA ASN A 166 -47.56 22.24 -1.40
C ASN A 166 -48.42 22.71 -2.60
N ALA A 167 -48.98 21.79 -3.38
CA ALA A 167 -49.73 22.12 -4.59
C ALA A 167 -51.21 22.41 -4.27
N ASN A 168 -51.80 23.37 -5.00
CA ASN A 168 -53.24 23.59 -4.97
C ASN A 168 -54.00 22.46 -5.69
N GLU A 169 -55.31 22.32 -5.44
CA GLU A 169 -56.13 21.22 -6.02
C GLU A 169 -56.10 21.17 -7.55
N THR A 170 -55.96 22.32 -8.22
CA THR A 170 -55.96 22.42 -9.70
C THR A 170 -54.68 21.86 -10.31
N GLU A 171 -53.54 22.07 -9.67
CA GLU A 171 -52.22 21.64 -10.17
C GLU A 171 -51.76 20.31 -9.56
N LEU A 172 -52.37 19.86 -8.45
CA LEU A 172 -51.95 18.70 -7.65
C LEU A 172 -51.67 17.46 -8.49
N GLN A 173 -52.57 17.09 -9.41
CA GLN A 173 -52.41 15.88 -10.22
C GLN A 173 -51.21 15.96 -11.17
N VAL A 174 -50.98 17.14 -11.77
CA VAL A 174 -49.87 17.39 -12.69
C VAL A 174 -48.54 17.38 -11.93
N ILE A 175 -48.47 18.06 -10.78
CA ILE A 175 -47.28 18.07 -9.92
C ILE A 175 -46.96 16.68 -9.39
N GLN A 176 -47.97 15.94 -8.92
CA GLN A 176 -47.78 14.57 -8.43
C GLN A 176 -47.24 13.64 -9.53
N PHE A 177 -47.79 13.72 -10.74
CA PHE A 177 -47.31 12.91 -11.86
C PHE A 177 -45.88 13.30 -12.29
N GLY A 178 -45.61 14.61 -12.38
CA GLY A 178 -44.28 15.14 -12.69
C GLY A 178 -43.23 14.68 -11.69
N ALA A 179 -43.49 14.86 -10.38
CA ALA A 179 -42.59 14.46 -9.31
C ALA A 179 -42.30 12.95 -9.35
N LYS A 180 -43.34 12.10 -9.50
CA LYS A 180 -43.16 10.64 -9.63
C LYS A 180 -42.28 10.26 -10.82
N LYS A 181 -42.50 10.89 -11.97
CA LYS A 181 -41.68 10.64 -13.17
C LYS A 181 -40.20 11.01 -12.94
N VAL A 182 -39.93 12.13 -12.27
CA VAL A 182 -38.56 12.52 -11.92
C VAL A 182 -37.93 11.49 -10.97
N ILE A 183 -38.67 11.06 -9.94
CA ILE A 183 -38.20 10.05 -8.97
C ILE A 183 -37.86 8.73 -9.66
N GLU A 184 -38.73 8.23 -10.55
CA GLU A 184 -38.48 6.99 -11.30
C GLU A 184 -37.19 7.07 -12.14
N GLN A 185 -36.98 8.18 -12.85
CA GLN A 185 -35.75 8.38 -13.62
C GLN A 185 -34.52 8.49 -12.70
N PHE A 186 -34.67 9.17 -11.56
CA PHE A 186 -33.59 9.32 -10.60
C PHE A 186 -33.23 8.01 -9.90
N GLN A 187 -34.19 7.11 -9.65
CA GLN A 187 -33.91 5.77 -9.14
C GLN A 187 -33.02 4.94 -10.09
N ALA A 188 -33.21 5.08 -11.40
CA ALA A 188 -32.32 4.44 -12.37
C ALA A 188 -30.90 5.03 -12.32
N VAL A 189 -30.77 6.35 -12.10
CA VAL A 189 -29.48 7.00 -11.89
C VAL A 189 -28.78 6.47 -10.64
N THR A 190 -29.49 6.42 -9.50
CA THR A 190 -28.89 5.98 -8.24
C THR A 190 -28.46 4.52 -8.29
N ALA A 191 -29.21 3.65 -8.98
CA ALA A 191 -28.81 2.28 -9.23
C ALA A 191 -27.48 2.18 -10.00
N LEU A 192 -27.34 2.92 -11.10
CA LEU A 192 -26.10 2.95 -11.88
C LEU A 192 -24.94 3.56 -11.08
N ALA A 193 -25.18 4.65 -10.35
CA ALA A 193 -24.18 5.27 -9.51
C ALA A 193 -23.69 4.31 -8.41
N ASN A 194 -24.59 3.54 -7.79
CA ASN A 194 -24.23 2.51 -6.81
C ASN A 194 -23.41 1.38 -7.45
N THR A 195 -23.79 0.93 -8.65
CA THR A 195 -22.99 -0.06 -9.40
C THR A 195 -21.59 0.47 -9.67
N PHE A 196 -21.47 1.71 -10.16
CA PHE A 196 -20.19 2.37 -10.38
C PHE A 196 -19.36 2.48 -9.11
N VAL A 197 -19.95 2.85 -7.96
CA VAL A 197 -19.24 2.92 -6.68
C VAL A 197 -18.64 1.55 -6.29
N VAL A 198 -19.29 0.45 -6.67
CA VAL A 198 -18.81 -0.91 -6.35
C VAL A 198 -17.72 -1.37 -7.31
N ASN A 199 -17.87 -1.15 -8.61
CA ASN A 199 -17.00 -1.75 -9.63
C ASN A 199 -16.08 -0.77 -10.36
N SER A 200 -16.24 0.53 -10.13
CA SER A 200 -15.49 1.63 -10.79
C SER A 200 -15.58 1.62 -12.32
N ASP A 201 -16.63 1.04 -12.89
CA ASP A 201 -16.81 0.92 -14.34
C ASP A 201 -17.19 2.27 -14.99
N GLN A 202 -16.30 2.79 -15.82
CA GLN A 202 -16.46 4.07 -16.50
C GLN A 202 -17.66 4.11 -17.47
N THR A 203 -18.08 2.97 -18.01
CA THR A 203 -19.25 2.88 -18.90
C THR A 203 -20.56 3.04 -18.11
N VAL A 204 -20.59 2.49 -16.89
CA VAL A 204 -21.71 2.63 -15.96
C VAL A 204 -21.79 4.08 -15.47
N ALA A 205 -20.65 4.69 -15.13
CA ALA A 205 -20.58 6.11 -14.77
C ALA A 205 -21.10 7.02 -15.89
N ALA A 206 -20.64 6.81 -17.13
CA ALA A 206 -21.11 7.57 -18.29
C ALA A 206 -22.62 7.42 -18.49
N SER A 207 -23.16 6.22 -18.29
CA SER A 207 -24.60 5.95 -18.35
C SER A 207 -25.38 6.68 -17.25
N ALA A 208 -24.86 6.72 -16.02
CA ALA A 208 -25.46 7.46 -14.91
C ALA A 208 -25.49 8.97 -15.20
N MET A 209 -24.36 9.52 -15.66
CA MET A 209 -24.24 10.94 -16.02
C MET A 209 -25.15 11.33 -17.19
N ALA A 210 -25.30 10.46 -18.20
CA ALA A 210 -26.24 10.69 -19.29
C ALA A 210 -27.70 10.70 -18.78
N ARG A 211 -28.06 9.76 -17.88
CA ARG A 211 -29.41 9.71 -17.31
C ARG A 211 -29.74 10.88 -16.38
N LEU A 212 -28.75 11.46 -15.70
CA LEU A 212 -28.94 12.70 -14.93
C LEU A 212 -29.47 13.85 -15.79
N LYS A 213 -29.13 13.90 -17.09
CA LYS A 213 -29.72 14.90 -18.01
C LYS A 213 -31.21 14.67 -18.24
N PHE A 214 -31.66 13.41 -18.29
CA PHE A 214 -33.10 13.11 -18.40
C PHE A 214 -33.85 13.46 -17.12
N VAL A 215 -33.23 13.28 -15.95
CA VAL A 215 -33.81 13.72 -14.66
C VAL A 215 -33.96 15.24 -14.63
N GLU A 216 -32.93 15.98 -15.05
CA GLU A 216 -32.96 17.44 -15.15
C GLU A 216 -34.07 17.92 -16.10
N ASN A 217 -34.14 17.35 -17.30
CA ASN A 217 -35.17 17.70 -18.27
C ASN A 217 -36.58 17.37 -17.74
N ALA A 218 -36.75 16.26 -17.03
CA ALA A 218 -38.03 15.90 -16.43
C ALA A 218 -38.43 16.87 -15.31
N LEU A 219 -37.46 17.36 -14.54
CA LEU A 219 -37.68 18.34 -13.47
C LEU A 219 -38.08 19.71 -14.04
N GLN A 220 -37.39 20.16 -15.10
CA GLN A 220 -37.71 21.41 -15.80
C GLN A 220 -39.07 21.38 -16.51
N ALA A 221 -39.57 20.19 -16.86
CA ALA A 221 -40.88 20.02 -17.48
C ALA A 221 -42.04 20.19 -16.49
N ILE A 222 -41.78 20.23 -15.19
CA ILE A 222 -42.81 20.51 -14.18
C ILE A 222 -43.05 22.02 -14.15
N SER A 223 -44.18 22.46 -14.71
CA SER A 223 -44.61 23.86 -14.68
C SER A 223 -45.63 24.11 -13.57
N SER A 224 -45.50 25.22 -12.86
CA SER A 224 -46.47 25.68 -11.86
C SER A 224 -46.51 27.20 -11.84
N SER A 225 -47.65 27.75 -11.46
CA SER A 225 -47.81 29.18 -11.17
C SER A 225 -47.63 29.51 -9.68
N ASP A 226 -47.55 28.48 -8.82
CA ASP A 226 -47.42 28.61 -7.37
C ASP A 226 -45.96 28.85 -6.95
N GLU A 227 -45.71 29.94 -6.22
CA GLU A 227 -44.37 30.32 -5.76
C GLU A 227 -43.70 29.25 -4.88
N LYS A 228 -44.47 28.53 -4.04
CA LYS A 228 -43.91 27.48 -3.18
C LYS A 228 -43.45 26.28 -4.00
N ILE A 229 -44.20 25.92 -5.04
CA ILE A 229 -43.81 24.85 -5.97
C ILE A 229 -42.59 25.27 -6.77
N LEU A 230 -42.55 26.50 -7.29
CA LEU A 230 -41.39 27.03 -8.01
C LEU A 230 -40.13 27.01 -7.13
N GLN A 231 -40.24 27.41 -5.86
CA GLN A 231 -39.14 27.31 -4.92
C GLN A 231 -38.74 25.85 -4.64
N GLY A 232 -39.71 24.95 -4.50
CA GLY A 232 -39.47 23.52 -4.32
C GLY A 232 -38.70 22.88 -5.49
N LEU A 233 -39.07 23.23 -6.73
CA LEU A 233 -38.39 22.79 -7.96
C LEU A 233 -36.97 23.35 -8.06
N LYS A 234 -36.78 24.61 -7.64
CA LYS A 234 -35.45 25.23 -7.58
C LYS A 234 -34.53 24.50 -6.59
N ASP A 235 -35.03 24.20 -5.39
CA ASP A 235 -34.29 23.43 -4.38
C ASP A 235 -33.96 22.02 -4.88
N ALA A 236 -34.92 21.35 -5.52
CA ALA A 236 -34.70 20.03 -6.12
C ALA A 236 -33.64 20.08 -7.24
N THR A 237 -33.63 21.14 -8.05
CA THR A 237 -32.63 21.34 -9.11
C THR A 237 -31.24 21.53 -8.51
N ALA A 238 -31.12 22.30 -7.43
CA ALA A 238 -29.86 22.48 -6.72
C ALA A 238 -29.34 21.15 -6.13
N LEU A 239 -30.22 20.36 -5.49
CA LEU A 239 -29.88 19.04 -4.96
C LEU A 239 -29.44 18.05 -6.05
N LEU A 240 -30.08 18.10 -7.22
CA LEU A 240 -29.70 17.29 -8.38
C LEU A 240 -28.32 17.67 -8.91
N GLU A 241 -28.01 18.97 -8.94
CA GLU A 241 -26.70 19.48 -9.37
C GLU A 241 -25.59 19.10 -8.36
N ASP A 242 -25.85 19.23 -7.06
CA ASP A 242 -24.93 18.77 -6.01
C ASP A 242 -24.64 17.26 -6.14
N TYR A 243 -25.69 16.46 -6.41
CA TYR A 243 -25.55 15.03 -6.65
C TYR A 243 -24.69 14.75 -7.90
N ARG A 244 -24.93 15.47 -8.99
CA ARG A 244 -24.15 15.36 -10.24
C ARG A 244 -22.68 15.69 -10.01
N GLN A 245 -22.37 16.75 -9.27
CA GLN A 245 -21.00 17.14 -8.94
C GLN A 245 -20.31 16.09 -8.08
N ALA A 246 -21.00 15.55 -7.08
CA ALA A 246 -20.47 14.47 -6.25
C ALA A 246 -20.16 13.22 -7.10
N LEU A 247 -21.06 12.84 -8.02
CA LEU A 247 -20.81 11.73 -8.93
C LEU A 247 -19.63 12.01 -9.88
N SER A 248 -19.53 13.21 -10.45
CA SER A 248 -18.41 13.59 -11.33
C SER A 248 -17.07 13.48 -10.61
N LYS A 249 -16.98 13.97 -9.37
CA LYS A 249 -15.78 13.85 -8.54
C LYS A 249 -15.41 12.40 -8.27
N LEU A 250 -16.39 11.52 -8.03
CA LEU A 250 -16.11 10.08 -7.87
C LEU A 250 -15.56 9.44 -9.15
N VAL A 251 -16.06 9.87 -10.31
CA VAL A 251 -15.55 9.42 -11.62
C VAL A 251 -14.10 9.86 -11.82
N GLU A 252 -13.79 11.11 -11.50
CA GLU A 252 -12.42 11.64 -11.53
C GLU A 252 -11.49 10.89 -10.56
N SER A 253 -11.93 10.68 -9.32
CA SER A 253 -11.18 9.90 -8.33
C SER A 253 -10.89 8.48 -8.81
N SER A 254 -11.86 7.81 -9.44
CA SER A 254 -11.65 6.47 -10.01
C SER A 254 -10.58 6.46 -11.09
N LYS A 255 -10.59 7.44 -12.00
CA LYS A 255 -9.57 7.55 -13.05
C LYS A 255 -8.18 7.83 -12.46
N SER A 256 -8.12 8.69 -11.45
CA SER A 256 -6.86 8.96 -10.73
C SER A 256 -6.30 7.70 -10.07
N VAL A 257 -7.15 6.84 -9.50
CA VAL A 257 -6.71 5.54 -8.96
C VAL A 257 -6.16 4.65 -10.09
N ASP A 258 -6.83 4.58 -11.25
CA ASP A 258 -6.34 3.80 -12.39
C ASP A 258 -4.97 4.29 -12.89
N GLU A 259 -4.77 5.60 -12.97
CA GLU A 259 -3.49 6.22 -13.33
C GLU A 259 -2.39 5.88 -12.32
N LEU A 260 -2.66 6.02 -11.02
CA LEU A 260 -1.71 5.67 -9.96
C LEU A 260 -1.36 4.17 -9.98
N VAL A 261 -2.32 3.31 -10.32
CA VAL A 261 -2.06 1.86 -10.46
C VAL A 261 -1.13 1.55 -11.64
N LEU A 262 -1.22 2.32 -12.72
CA LEU A 262 -0.29 2.21 -13.84
C LEU A 262 1.13 2.63 -13.44
N GLU A 263 1.27 3.69 -12.64
CA GLU A 263 2.56 4.15 -12.11
C GLU A 263 3.16 3.19 -11.07
N MET A 264 2.33 2.37 -10.43
CA MET A 264 2.73 1.39 -9.42
C MET A 264 3.40 0.12 -10.03
N ASN A 265 3.37 -0.05 -11.36
CA ASN A 265 3.92 -1.20 -12.08
C ASN A 265 5.35 -1.00 -12.58
#